data_AF-A0A380KLN0-F1
#
_entry.id   AF-A0A380KLN0-F1
#
_cell.length_a   1.000
_cell.length_b   1.000
_cell.length_c   1.000
_cell.angle_alpha   90.00
_cell.angle_beta   90.00
_cell.angle_gamma   90.00
#
_symmetry.space_group_name_H-M   'P 1'
#
loop_
_entity.id
_entity.type
_entity.pdbx_description
1 polymer ?
#
loop_
_entity_poly.entity_id
_entity_poly.type
_entity_poly.pdbx_seq_one_letter_code
_entity_poly.pdbx_strand_id
1 'polypeptide(L)'
;MRRNKSGIRDFSEQDIAALEFIRCFRSAGISVESLIEYMSLVEEGEGTEKARMKILEEQREKLISRIAELQAAKEQLDYKIENYKKLILKK
;
A
#
# COMPACT_ATOMS: atom_id res chain seq x y z
N MET A 1 11.95 7.64 17.26
CA MET A 1 11.52 9.05 17.14
C MET A 1 12.11 9.93 18.24
N ARG A 2 12.92 10.93 17.88
CA ARG A 2 13.51 11.89 18.84
C ARG A 2 12.63 13.15 18.95
N ARG A 3 12.76 13.88 20.05
CA ARG A 3 12.19 15.24 20.20
C ARG A 3 13.32 16.22 20.45
N ASN A 4 13.23 17.40 19.85
CA ASN A 4 14.18 18.48 20.10
C ASN A 4 13.94 19.09 21.49
N LYS A 5 14.82 20.03 21.89
CA LYS A 5 14.76 20.69 23.22
C LYS A 5 13.45 21.43 23.49
N SER A 6 12.71 21.80 22.45
CA SER A 6 11.40 22.47 22.55
C SER A 6 10.22 21.48 22.53
N GLY A 7 10.49 20.16 22.56
CA GLY A 7 9.47 19.11 22.56
C GLY A 7 8.88 18.79 21.18
N ILE A 8 9.39 19.39 20.11
CA ILE A 8 8.93 19.14 18.73
C ILE A 8 9.57 17.85 18.22
N ARG A 9 8.80 17.03 17.48
CA ARG A 9 9.30 15.80 16.84
C ARG A 9 10.41 16.15 15.86
N ASP A 10 11.53 15.48 16.02
CA ASP A 10 12.70 15.60 15.14
C ASP A 10 12.76 14.33 14.28
N PHE A 11 12.42 14.48 13.00
CA PHE A 11 12.30 13.37 12.05
C PHE A 11 13.62 13.18 11.32
N SER A 12 14.18 11.98 11.43
CA SER A 12 15.32 11.56 10.62
C SER A 12 14.88 11.20 9.20
N GLU A 13 15.85 11.08 8.28
CA GLU A 13 15.59 10.57 6.93
C GLU A 13 14.98 9.16 6.95
N GLN A 14 15.37 8.32 7.92
CA GLN A 14 14.80 6.99 8.11
C GLN A 14 13.33 7.06 8.54
N ASP A 15 12.98 8.00 9.44
CA ASP A 15 11.58 8.21 9.85
C ASP A 15 10.72 8.67 8.65
N ILE A 16 11.28 9.54 7.79
CA ILE A 16 10.59 10.01 6.58
C ILE A 16 10.40 8.86 5.59
N ALA A 17 11.44 8.07 5.31
CA ALA A 17 11.36 6.93 4.40
C ALA A 17 10.35 5.87 4.88
N ALA A 18 10.31 5.59 6.19
CA ALA A 18 9.31 4.72 6.79
C ALA A 18 7.88 5.28 6.62
N LEU A 19 7.70 6.59 6.79
CA LEU A 19 6.40 7.23 6.61
C LEU A 19 5.93 7.17 5.15
N GLU A 20 6.83 7.38 4.18
CA GLU A 20 6.52 7.24 2.76
C GLU A 20 6.12 5.81 2.40
N PHE A 21 6.84 4.83 2.95
CA PHE A 21 6.52 3.40 2.80
C PHE A 21 5.12 3.08 3.35
N ILE A 22 4.84 3.49 4.59
CA ILE A 22 3.53 3.29 5.24
C ILE A 22 2.42 3.96 4.44
N ARG A 23 2.64 5.20 3.98
CA ARG A 23 1.66 5.95 3.17
C ARG A 23 1.34 5.21 1.86
N CYS A 24 2.37 4.74 1.15
CA CYS A 24 2.20 3.98 -0.09
C CYS A 24 1.36 2.72 0.16
N PHE A 25 1.74 1.91 1.15
CA PHE A 25 1.07 0.64 1.44
C PHE A 25 -0.37 0.84 1.94
N ARG A 26 -0.63 1.86 2.76
CA ARG A 26 -2.00 2.25 3.16
C ARG A 26 -2.86 2.59 1.95
N SER A 27 -2.33 3.36 1.00
CA SER A 27 -3.07 3.73 -0.21
C SER A 27 -3.35 2.54 -1.13
N ALA A 28 -2.49 1.52 -1.09
CA ALA A 28 -2.66 0.26 -1.81
C ALA A 28 -3.64 -0.71 -1.11
N GLY A 29 -4.22 -0.35 0.03
CA GLY A 29 -5.20 -1.16 0.75
C GLY A 29 -4.62 -2.18 1.73
N ILE A 30 -3.32 -2.12 2.02
CA ILE A 30 -2.68 -3.01 3.00
C ILE A 30 -3.13 -2.64 4.43
N SER A 31 -3.37 -3.63 5.29
CA SER A 31 -3.96 -3.42 6.62
C SER A 31 -3.04 -2.64 7.57
N VAL A 32 -3.59 -1.97 8.59
CA VAL A 32 -2.76 -1.21 9.56
C VAL A 32 -1.96 -2.18 10.41
N GLU A 33 -2.57 -3.31 10.76
CA GLU A 33 -2.01 -4.37 11.58
C GLU A 33 -0.75 -4.96 10.92
N SER A 34 -0.79 -5.24 9.61
CA SER A 34 0.37 -5.76 8.87
C SER A 34 1.54 -4.77 8.86
N LEU A 35 1.24 -3.46 8.80
CA LEU A 35 2.25 -2.41 8.84
C LEU A 35 2.83 -2.21 10.24
N ILE A 36 2.00 -2.33 11.28
CA ILE A 36 2.48 -2.29 12.68
C ILE A 36 3.44 -3.46 12.92
N GLU A 37 3.07 -4.67 12.52
CA GLU A 37 3.92 -5.87 12.65
C GLU A 37 5.25 -5.67 11.93
N TYR A 38 5.21 -5.25 10.66
CA TYR A 38 6.43 -4.97 9.90
C TYR A 38 7.33 -3.93 10.57
N MET A 39 6.74 -2.82 11.04
CA MET A 39 7.50 -1.75 11.70
C MET A 39 8.10 -2.21 13.04
N SER A 40 7.40 -3.05 13.81
CA SER A 40 7.96 -3.61 15.05
C SER A 40 9.21 -4.47 14.78
N LEU A 41 9.21 -5.25 13.70
CA LEU A 41 10.36 -6.06 13.29
C LEU A 41 11.53 -5.20 12.80
N VAL A 42 11.22 -4.08 12.13
CA VAL A 42 12.26 -3.08 11.74
C VAL A 42 12.89 -2.47 12.98
N GLU A 43 12.11 -2.13 14.01
CA GLU A 43 12.61 -1.60 15.28
C GLU A 43 13.43 -2.63 16.08
N GLU A 44 13.05 -3.91 16.02
CA GLU A 44 13.79 -5.01 16.66
C GLU A 44 15.18 -5.22 16.02
N GLY A 45 15.33 -4.96 14.72
CA GLY A 45 16.62 -4.87 14.05
C GLY A 45 17.10 -6.18 13.42
N GLU A 46 18.37 -6.54 13.64
CA GLU A 46 19.03 -7.68 13.00
C GLU A 46 18.39 -9.02 13.40
N GLY A 47 18.33 -9.96 12.45
CA GLY A 47 17.74 -11.29 12.67
C GLY A 47 16.25 -11.39 12.32
N THR A 48 15.58 -10.26 12.08
CA THR A 48 14.17 -10.20 11.68
C THR A 48 13.95 -10.18 10.16
N GLU A 49 15.01 -10.20 9.35
CA GLU A 49 14.94 -9.99 7.90
C GLU A 49 14.01 -10.99 7.21
N LYS A 50 14.06 -12.27 7.63
CA LYS A 50 13.20 -13.31 7.07
C LYS A 50 11.73 -13.09 7.40
N ALA A 51 11.41 -12.64 8.61
CA ALA A 51 10.05 -12.33 9.02
C ALA A 51 9.52 -11.11 8.25
N ARG A 52 10.33 -10.05 8.14
CA ARG A 52 10.02 -8.85 7.34
C ARG A 52 9.76 -9.22 5.87
N MET A 53 10.62 -10.03 5.27
CA MET A 53 10.46 -10.49 3.89
C MET A 53 9.16 -11.27 3.68
N LYS A 54 8.83 -12.19 4.60
CA LYS A 54 7.60 -12.97 4.53
C LYS A 54 6.35 -12.07 4.54
N ILE A 55 6.31 -11.06 5.41
CA ILE A 55 5.20 -10.10 5.43
C ILE A 55 5.09 -9.39 4.08
N LEU A 56 6.20 -8.92 3.51
CA LEU A 56 6.19 -8.22 2.23
C LEU A 56 5.70 -9.12 1.08
N GLU A 57 6.10 -10.39 1.04
CA GLU A 57 5.63 -11.36 0.05
C GLU A 57 4.13 -11.61 0.17
N GLU A 58 3.63 -11.83 1.39
CA GLU A 58 2.20 -12.03 1.63
C GLU A 58 1.36 -10.81 1.22
N GLN A 59 1.84 -9.59 1.53
CA GLN A 59 1.14 -8.37 1.11
C GLN A 59 1.22 -8.16 -0.41
N ARG A 60 2.33 -8.54 -1.05
CA ARG A 60 2.47 -8.50 -2.52
C ARG A 60 1.43 -9.39 -3.20
N GLU A 61 1.26 -10.62 -2.73
CA GLU A 61 0.27 -11.55 -3.31
C GLU A 61 -1.17 -11.02 -3.16
N LYS A 62 -1.51 -10.45 -2.00
CA LYS A 62 -2.81 -9.78 -1.79
C LYS A 62 -3.01 -8.62 -2.77
N LEU A 63 -1.97 -7.80 -2.98
CA LEU A 63 -2.03 -6.68 -3.89
C LEU A 63 -2.22 -7.13 -5.35
N ILE A 64 -1.52 -8.18 -5.78
CA ILE A 64 -1.67 -8.77 -7.12
C ILE A 64 -3.12 -9.24 -7.34
N SER A 65 -3.68 -9.98 -6.37
CA SER A 65 -5.08 -10.42 -6.44
C SER A 65 -6.04 -9.24 -6.56
N ARG A 66 -5.84 -8.17 -5.78
CA ARG A 66 -6.67 -6.97 -5.84
C ARG A 66 -6.54 -6.23 -7.18
N ILE A 67 -5.34 -6.16 -7.75
CA ILE A 67 -5.12 -5.55 -9.06
C ILE A 67 -5.91 -6.33 -10.13
N ALA A 68 -5.89 -7.66 -10.09
CA ALA A 68 -6.64 -8.48 -11.05
C ALA A 68 -8.15 -8.23 -10.96
N GLU A 69 -8.71 -8.15 -9.76
CA GLU A 69 -10.13 -7.81 -9.55
C GLU A 69 -10.48 -6.42 -10.13
N LEU A 70 -9.64 -5.42 -9.86
CA LEU A 70 -9.86 -4.05 -10.34
C LEU A 70 -9.74 -3.96 -11.86
N GLN A 71 -8.81 -4.71 -12.47
CA GLN A 71 -8.68 -4.82 -13.92
C GLN A 71 -9.93 -5.43 -14.55
N ALA A 72 -10.43 -6.54 -14.01
CA ALA A 72 -11.67 -7.16 -14.49
C ALA A 72 -12.88 -6.21 -14.38
N ALA A 73 -12.99 -5.47 -13.27
CA ALA A 73 -14.04 -4.46 -13.09
C ALA A 73 -13.91 -3.32 -14.12
N LYS A 74 -12.69 -2.86 -14.38
CA LYS A 74 -12.42 -1.83 -15.41
C LYS A 74 -12.85 -2.31 -16.79
N GLU A 75 -12.54 -3.55 -17.18
CA GLU A 75 -12.95 -4.11 -18.48
C GLU A 75 -14.47 -4.14 -18.65
N GLN A 76 -15.21 -4.50 -17.59
CA GLN A 76 -16.68 -4.44 -17.60
C GLN A 76 -17.20 -3.02 -17.77
N LEU A 77 -16.59 -2.03 -17.10
CA LEU A 77 -16.94 -0.62 -17.26
C LEU A 77 -16.67 -0.16 -18.69
N ASP A 78 -15.51 -0.48 -19.26
CA ASP A 78 -15.15 -0.12 -20.63
C ASP A 78 -16.16 -0.69 -21.63
N TYR A 79 -16.54 -1.97 -21.48
CA TYR A 79 -17.56 -2.59 -22.31
C TYR A 79 -18.91 -1.87 -22.23
N LYS A 80 -19.36 -1.52 -21.01
CA LYS A 80 -20.63 -0.79 -20.81
C LYS A 80 -20.59 0.59 -21.44
N ILE A 81 -19.48 1.31 -21.26
CA ILE A 81 -19.28 2.64 -21.85
C ILE A 81 -19.35 2.57 -23.38
N GLU A 82 -18.66 1.63 -24.01
CA GLU A 82 -18.69 1.47 -25.47
C GLU A 82 -20.09 1.14 -26.00
N ASN A 83 -20.84 0.31 -25.28
CA ASN A 83 -22.24 0.03 -25.63
C ASN A 83 -23.11 1.29 -25.58
N TYR A 84 -22.96 2.13 -24.54
CA TYR A 84 -23.70 3.38 -24.44
C TYR A 84 -23.28 4.40 -25.51
N LYS A 85 -21.98 4.50 -25.83
CA LYS A 85 -21.51 5.34 -26.96
C LYS A 85 -22.19 4.94 -28.27
N LYS A 86 -22.27 3.64 -28.57
CA LYS A 86 -22.95 3.13 -29.77
C LYS A 86 -24.45 3.45 -29.76
N LEU A 87 -25.10 3.40 -28.60
CA LEU A 87 -26.52 3.75 -28.48
C LEU A 87 -26.76 5.25 -28.72
N ILE A 88 -25.90 6.11 -28.18
CA ILE A 88 -25.98 7.56 -28.35
C ILE A 88 -25.75 7.94 -29.82
N LEU A 89 -24.75 7.35 -30.47
CA LEU A 89 -24.40 7.64 -31.88
C LEU A 89 -25.43 7.14 -32.91
N LYS A 90 -26.36 6.27 -32.50
CA LYS A 90 -27.46 5.77 -33.35
C LYS A 90 -28.73 6.63 -33.29
N LYS A 91 -28.77 7.63 -32.41
CA LYS A 91 -29.81 8.66 -32.37
C LYS A 91 -29.39 9.86 -33.20
#